data_AF-A0A0F7LTP7-F1
#
_entry.id   AF-A0A0F7LTP7-F1
#
_cell.length_a   1.000
_cell.length_b   1.000
_cell.length_c   1.000
_cell.angle_alpha   90.00
_cell.angle_beta   90.00
_cell.angle_gamma   90.00
#
_symmetry.space_group_name_H-M   'P 1'
#
loop_
_entity.id
_entity.type
_entity.pdbx_description
1 polymer ?
#
loop_
_entity_poly.entity_id
_entity_poly.type
_entity_poly.pdbx_seq_one_letter_code
_entity_poly.pdbx_strand_id
1 'polypeptide(L)'
;MPNNRVTYRADTRPPEQIFNTGFLPRFPGGVKIQEGGQMIGGISTSKELSIAMNYAALYEGYVYAVRANGVDLLEYFVRINAPSGVIRNATTQMEIACERILAKDVLAARKVLISGNKRVFSGELYINPLAAEAPELQIIRMLMSSDIAVCEPSFHS
;
A
#
# COMPACT_ATOMS: atom_id res chain seq x y z
N MET A 1 -20.32 -3.05 -3.86
CA MET A 1 -19.48 -1.84 -3.99
C MET A 1 -18.32 -2.02 -3.04
N PRO A 2 -17.04 -1.97 -3.44
CA PRO A 2 -15.99 -2.01 -2.44
C PRO A 2 -16.09 -0.73 -1.61
N ASN A 3 -16.35 -0.89 -0.32
CA ASN A 3 -16.26 0.15 0.69
C ASN A 3 -14.88 0.83 0.58
N ASN A 4 -14.81 2.15 0.82
CA ASN A 4 -13.55 2.89 1.01
C ASN A 4 -12.70 2.21 2.10
N ARG A 5 -11.92 1.21 1.70
CA ARG A 5 -11.10 0.41 2.61
C ARG A 5 -9.76 1.08 2.73
N VAL A 6 -9.27 1.19 3.97
CA VAL A 6 -7.90 1.62 4.20
C VAL A 6 -6.97 0.52 3.68
N THR A 7 -6.10 0.89 2.76
CA THR A 7 -4.99 0.08 2.26
C THR A 7 -3.68 0.83 2.49
N TYR A 8 -2.57 0.15 2.21
CA TYR A 8 -1.24 0.65 2.49
C TYR A 8 -0.39 0.70 1.23
N ARG A 9 0.33 1.80 1.05
CA ARG A 9 1.21 1.99 -0.12
C ARG A 9 2.60 2.38 0.32
N ALA A 10 3.60 1.69 -0.20
CA ALA A 10 4.99 2.13 -0.12
C ALA A 10 5.28 3.18 -1.20
N ASP A 11 5.96 4.27 -0.82
CA ASP A 11 6.50 5.25 -1.77
C ASP A 11 7.71 5.96 -1.17
N THR A 12 8.67 6.36 -2.01
CA THR A 12 9.89 7.04 -1.56
C THR A 12 9.71 8.55 -1.43
N ARG A 13 8.69 9.12 -2.09
CA ARG A 13 8.39 10.54 -1.98
C ARG A 13 7.93 10.88 -0.57
N PRO A 14 8.30 12.07 -0.04
CA PRO A 14 7.96 12.47 1.32
C PRO A 14 6.48 12.87 1.47
N PRO A 15 5.94 12.85 2.71
CA PRO A 15 4.54 13.15 2.98
C PRO A 15 4.11 14.55 2.52
N GLU A 16 4.97 15.55 2.68
CA GLU A 16 4.74 16.92 2.20
C GLU A 16 4.43 17.00 0.71
N GLN A 17 5.02 16.13 -0.12
CA GLN A 17 4.73 16.07 -1.55
C GLN A 17 3.41 15.32 -1.81
N ILE A 18 3.26 14.15 -1.19
CA ILE A 18 2.13 13.25 -1.47
C ILE A 18 0.81 13.80 -0.90
N PHE A 19 0.83 14.46 0.25
CA PHE A 19 -0.37 15.06 0.84
C PHE A 19 -0.93 16.21 -0.01
N ASN A 20 -0.11 16.82 -0.87
CA ASN A 20 -0.55 17.84 -1.82
C ASN A 20 -1.02 17.26 -3.16
N THR A 21 -0.38 16.19 -3.62
CA THR A 21 -0.57 15.68 -5.00
C THR A 21 -1.38 14.39 -5.09
N GLY A 22 -1.45 13.62 -4.02
CA GLY A 22 -1.90 12.23 -4.03
C GLY A 22 -0.96 11.32 -4.83
N PHE A 23 -1.51 10.24 -5.35
CA PHE A 23 -0.81 9.30 -6.23
C PHE A 23 -1.43 9.30 -7.62
N LEU A 24 -0.67 9.77 -8.59
CA LEU A 24 -1.02 9.75 -10.00
C LEU A 24 -0.24 8.66 -10.74
N PRO A 25 -0.87 7.96 -11.71
CA PRO A 25 -0.20 6.88 -12.43
C PRO A 25 0.94 7.43 -13.29
N ARG A 26 2.02 6.66 -13.43
CA ARG A 26 3.17 7.04 -14.26
C ARG A 26 2.82 7.12 -15.75
N PHE A 27 1.86 6.32 -16.20
CA PHE A 27 1.43 6.25 -17.59
C PHE A 27 -0.08 6.45 -17.69
N PRO A 28 -0.55 7.12 -18.74
CA PRO A 28 -1.98 7.20 -19.03
C PRO A 28 -2.56 5.82 -19.36
N GLY A 29 -3.87 5.66 -19.12
CA GLY A 29 -4.60 4.42 -19.40
C GLY A 29 -4.87 3.53 -18.19
N GLY A 30 -4.84 4.06 -16.97
CA GLY A 30 -5.38 3.40 -15.77
C GLY A 30 -4.63 2.15 -15.32
N VAL A 31 -5.36 1.24 -14.69
CA VAL A 31 -4.84 -0.06 -14.21
C VAL A 31 -4.51 -0.95 -15.40
N LYS A 32 -3.26 -1.44 -15.46
CA LYS A 32 -2.79 -2.36 -16.51
C LYS A 32 -2.08 -3.53 -15.86
N ILE A 33 -2.36 -4.74 -16.33
CA ILE A 33 -1.80 -5.99 -15.80
C ILE A 33 -1.13 -6.72 -16.96
N GLN A 34 0.15 -7.07 -16.81
CA GLN A 34 0.88 -7.87 -17.80
C GLN A 34 0.58 -9.37 -17.66
N GLU A 35 0.94 -10.14 -18.67
CA GLU A 35 0.92 -11.60 -18.57
C GLU A 35 1.77 -12.08 -17.38
N GLY A 36 1.21 -12.95 -16.54
CA GLY A 36 1.79 -13.32 -15.24
C GLY A 36 1.18 -12.59 -14.03
N GLY A 37 0.26 -11.64 -14.26
CA GLY A 37 -0.55 -11.05 -13.19
C GLY A 37 0.11 -9.90 -12.44
N GLN A 38 1.21 -9.36 -12.97
CA GLN A 38 1.88 -8.19 -12.39
C GLN A 38 1.22 -6.90 -12.89
N MET A 39 0.93 -5.98 -11.97
CA MET A 39 0.42 -4.66 -12.33
C MET A 39 1.56 -3.77 -12.86
N ILE A 40 1.34 -3.18 -14.04
CA ILE A 40 2.29 -2.30 -14.73
C ILE A 40 1.73 -0.88 -14.95
N GLY A 41 0.45 -0.66 -14.69
CA GLY A 41 -0.22 0.64 -14.78
C GLY A 41 -1.15 0.87 -13.59
N GLY A 42 -1.38 2.14 -13.25
CA GLY A 42 -2.16 2.53 -12.07
C GLY A 42 -1.31 2.72 -10.81
N ILE A 43 -1.98 2.71 -9.66
CA ILE A 43 -1.43 2.85 -8.33
C ILE A 43 -1.69 1.55 -7.56
N SER A 44 -0.61 0.90 -7.16
CA SER A 44 -0.64 -0.31 -6.35
C SER A 44 -0.75 0.05 -4.87
N THR A 45 -1.63 -0.64 -4.16
CA THR A 45 -1.76 -0.61 -2.71
C THR A 45 -1.97 -2.03 -2.20
N SER A 46 -1.61 -2.30 -0.95
CA SER A 46 -1.79 -3.61 -0.31
C SER A 46 -2.84 -3.52 0.79
N LYS A 47 -3.66 -4.57 0.92
CA LYS A 47 -4.55 -4.75 2.07
C LYS A 47 -3.77 -5.00 3.37
N GLU A 48 -2.55 -5.55 3.25
CA GLU A 48 -1.69 -5.92 4.37
C GLU A 48 -0.59 -4.88 4.59
N LEU A 49 -0.52 -4.37 5.82
CA LEU A 49 0.47 -3.36 6.22
C LEU A 49 1.91 -3.89 6.09
N SER A 50 2.13 -5.15 6.47
CA SER A 50 3.45 -5.80 6.47
C SER A 50 4.07 -5.83 5.08
N ILE A 51 3.26 -6.08 4.04
CA ILE A 51 3.70 -6.06 2.64
C ILE A 51 4.17 -4.66 2.26
N ALA A 52 3.38 -3.62 2.57
CA ALA A 52 3.77 -2.23 2.29
C ALA A 52 5.04 -1.83 3.07
N MET A 53 5.18 -2.26 4.32
CA MET A 53 6.41 -2.02 5.11
C MET A 53 7.63 -2.68 4.47
N ASN A 54 7.51 -3.92 3.99
CA ASN A 54 8.60 -4.61 3.30
C ASN A 54 9.06 -3.82 2.08
N TYR A 55 8.12 -3.37 1.23
CA TYR A 55 8.45 -2.55 0.07
C TYR A 55 9.06 -1.19 0.46
N ALA A 56 8.50 -0.49 1.45
CA ALA A 56 9.02 0.79 1.88
C ALA A 56 10.46 0.67 2.44
N ALA A 57 10.73 -0.36 3.22
CA ALA A 57 12.02 -0.60 3.84
C ALA A 57 13.15 -0.82 2.81
N LEU A 58 12.85 -1.49 1.68
CA LEU A 58 13.82 -1.73 0.61
C LEU A 58 14.34 -0.44 -0.06
N TYR A 59 13.58 0.64 0.03
CA TYR A 59 13.90 1.92 -0.60
C TYR A 59 13.98 3.09 0.39
N GLU A 60 14.11 2.79 1.69
CA GLU A 60 14.12 3.77 2.79
C GLU A 60 12.94 4.77 2.75
N GLY A 61 11.79 4.28 2.28
CA GLY A 61 10.60 5.08 1.99
C GLY A 61 9.61 5.17 3.14
N TYR A 62 8.39 5.56 2.77
CA TYR A 62 7.26 5.74 3.65
C TYR A 62 6.18 4.74 3.33
N VAL A 63 5.45 4.30 4.36
CA VAL A 63 4.15 3.66 4.18
C VAL A 63 3.07 4.71 4.36
N TYR A 64 2.17 4.77 3.40
CA TYR A 64 1.00 5.62 3.36
C TYR A 64 -0.25 4.79 3.64
N ALA A 65 -1.06 5.20 4.61
CA ALA A 65 -2.43 4.72 4.76
C ALA A 65 -3.34 5.54 3.85
N VAL A 66 -4.10 4.86 2.99
CA VAL A 66 -4.91 5.51 1.95
C VAL A 66 -6.30 4.88 1.87
N ARG A 67 -7.32 5.67 1.52
CA ARG A 67 -8.60 5.14 1.06
C ARG A 67 -8.44 4.74 -0.40
N ALA A 68 -8.33 3.45 -0.65
CA ALA A 68 -8.25 2.94 -2.02
C ALA A 68 -9.66 2.61 -2.53
N ASN A 69 -9.98 3.11 -3.72
CA ASN A 69 -11.09 2.62 -4.52
C ASN A 69 -10.50 2.03 -5.80
N GLY A 70 -10.52 0.71 -5.88
CA GLY A 70 -9.83 -0.03 -6.93
C GLY A 70 -10.30 -1.47 -7.04
N VAL A 71 -9.63 -2.22 -7.90
CA VAL A 71 -9.91 -3.63 -8.14
C VAL A 71 -9.04 -4.48 -7.21
N ASP A 72 -9.67 -5.37 -6.45
CA ASP A 72 -8.96 -6.43 -5.73
C ASP A 72 -8.45 -7.46 -6.74
N LEU A 73 -7.13 -7.49 -6.95
CA LEU A 73 -6.57 -8.32 -8.02
C LEU A 73 -6.69 -9.81 -7.71
N LEU A 74 -6.58 -10.21 -6.45
CA LEU A 74 -6.74 -11.60 -6.07
C LEU A 74 -8.17 -12.07 -6.38
N GLU A 75 -9.17 -11.29 -5.95
CA GLU A 75 -10.57 -11.59 -6.24
C GLU A 75 -10.84 -11.62 -7.76
N TYR A 76 -10.30 -10.65 -8.50
CA TYR A 76 -10.42 -10.58 -9.95
C TYR A 76 -9.85 -11.85 -10.63
N PHE A 77 -8.63 -12.25 -10.28
CA PHE A 77 -7.98 -13.41 -10.90
C PHE A 77 -8.66 -14.74 -10.54
N VAL A 78 -9.14 -14.87 -9.30
CA VAL A 78 -9.95 -16.03 -8.90
C VAL A 78 -11.23 -16.10 -9.73
N ARG A 79 -11.93 -14.96 -9.89
CA ARG A 79 -13.19 -14.91 -10.63
C ARG A 79 -13.05 -15.28 -12.11
N ILE A 80 -11.93 -14.95 -12.74
CA ILE A 80 -11.68 -15.29 -14.16
C ILE A 80 -10.97 -16.64 -14.35
N ASN A 81 -10.78 -17.42 -13.27
CA ASN A 81 -10.03 -18.68 -13.30
C ASN A 81 -8.62 -18.54 -13.90
N ALA A 82 -7.88 -17.51 -13.48
CA ALA A 82 -6.52 -17.28 -13.93
C ALA A 82 -5.59 -18.46 -13.55
N PRO A 83 -4.44 -18.64 -14.24
CA PRO A 83 -3.49 -19.69 -13.91
C PRO A 83 -3.05 -19.64 -12.44
N SER A 84 -2.77 -20.81 -11.84
CA SER A 84 -2.42 -20.93 -10.41
C SER A 84 -1.22 -20.08 -10.01
N GLY A 85 -0.23 -19.90 -10.89
CA GLY A 85 0.90 -19.01 -10.67
C GLY A 85 0.51 -17.53 -10.51
N VAL A 86 -0.47 -17.07 -11.29
CA VAL A 86 -1.02 -15.71 -11.20
C VAL A 86 -1.74 -15.50 -9.87
N ILE A 87 -2.59 -16.47 -9.49
CA ILE A 87 -3.29 -16.43 -8.20
C ILE A 87 -2.30 -16.43 -7.04
N ARG A 88 -1.27 -17.30 -7.08
CA ARG A 88 -0.22 -17.36 -6.06
C ARG A 88 0.50 -16.02 -5.91
N ASN A 89 0.86 -15.37 -7.02
CA ASN A 89 1.48 -14.05 -7.00
C ASN A 89 0.54 -12.96 -6.45
N ALA A 90 -0.74 -12.98 -6.80
CA ALA A 90 -1.71 -12.02 -6.25
C ALA A 90 -1.90 -12.19 -4.73
N THR A 91 -1.83 -13.43 -4.22
CA THR A 91 -1.91 -13.73 -2.78
C THR A 91 -0.72 -13.16 -2.00
N THR A 92 0.49 -13.12 -2.57
CA THR A 92 1.66 -12.59 -1.86
C THR A 92 1.68 -11.07 -1.79
N GLN A 93 0.92 -10.39 -2.66
CA GLN A 93 0.87 -8.93 -2.76
C GLN A 93 -0.39 -8.34 -2.13
N MET A 94 -1.48 -9.10 -2.07
CA MET A 94 -2.78 -8.68 -1.53
C MET A 94 -3.24 -7.33 -2.10
N GLU A 95 -3.04 -7.16 -3.41
CA GLU A 95 -3.08 -5.87 -4.09
C GLU A 95 -4.52 -5.38 -4.35
N ILE A 96 -4.76 -4.10 -4.06
CA ILE A 96 -5.85 -3.30 -4.63
C ILE A 96 -5.23 -2.35 -5.65
N ALA A 97 -5.57 -2.56 -6.91
CA ALA A 97 -5.12 -1.75 -8.04
C ALA A 97 -6.07 -0.56 -8.27
N CYS A 98 -5.55 0.66 -8.15
CA CYS A 98 -6.31 1.89 -8.30
C CYS A 98 -5.86 2.64 -9.56
N GLU A 99 -6.74 3.40 -10.20
CA GLU A 99 -6.31 4.28 -11.31
C GLU A 99 -5.47 5.47 -10.80
N ARG A 100 -5.92 6.05 -9.69
CA ARG A 100 -5.29 7.16 -8.98
C ARG A 100 -5.77 7.18 -7.53
N ILE A 101 -5.05 7.88 -6.67
CA ILE A 101 -5.47 8.18 -5.30
C ILE A 101 -5.35 9.69 -5.13
N LEU A 102 -6.45 10.36 -4.76
CA LEU A 102 -6.42 11.81 -4.58
C LEU A 102 -5.73 12.17 -3.27
N ALA A 103 -5.20 13.39 -3.19
CA ALA A 103 -4.56 13.92 -1.99
C ALA A 103 -5.42 13.75 -0.72
N LYS A 104 -6.72 14.07 -0.80
CA LYS A 104 -7.69 13.92 0.31
C LYS A 104 -7.92 12.47 0.76
N ASP A 105 -7.57 11.50 -0.08
CA ASP A 105 -7.74 10.07 0.19
C ASP A 105 -6.44 9.46 0.77
N VAL A 106 -5.36 10.25 0.87
CA VAL A 106 -4.17 9.89 1.64
C VAL A 106 -4.36 10.35 3.07
N LEU A 107 -4.36 9.42 4.03
CA LEU A 107 -4.75 9.70 5.41
C LEU A 107 -3.55 10.01 6.31
N ALA A 108 -2.51 9.18 6.21
CA ALA A 108 -1.31 9.31 7.03
C ALA A 108 -0.10 8.67 6.34
N ALA A 109 1.09 9.00 6.83
CA ALA A 109 2.34 8.43 6.36
C ALA A 109 3.33 8.24 7.51
N ARG A 110 4.13 7.18 7.47
CA ARG A 110 5.25 7.01 8.41
C ARG A 110 6.43 6.35 7.71
N LYS A 111 7.63 6.82 8.04
CA LYS A 111 8.87 6.29 7.47
C LYS A 111 9.11 4.88 7.99
N VAL A 112 9.68 4.02 7.15
CA VAL A 112 10.09 2.66 7.53
C VAL A 112 11.59 2.51 7.32
N LEU A 113 12.26 1.90 8.29
CA LEU A 113 13.68 1.58 8.24
C LEU A 113 13.90 0.09 8.46
N ILE A 114 15.07 -0.38 8.05
CA ILE A 114 15.57 -1.72 8.38
C ILE A 114 16.40 -1.60 9.67
N SER A 115 16.04 -2.41 10.68
CA SER A 115 16.78 -2.54 11.94
C SER A 115 17.09 -4.02 12.18
N GLY A 116 18.34 -4.41 11.88
CA GLY A 116 18.73 -5.82 11.80
C GLY A 116 17.87 -6.57 10.77
N ASN A 117 17.24 -7.67 11.17
CA ASN A 117 16.35 -8.47 10.32
C ASN A 117 14.88 -8.03 10.38
N LYS A 118 14.58 -6.86 10.93
CA LYS A 118 13.22 -6.35 11.15
C LYS A 118 13.00 -5.05 10.37
N ARG A 119 11.76 -4.86 9.91
CA ARG A 119 11.30 -3.61 9.31
C ARG A 119 10.48 -2.90 10.37
N VAL A 120 10.87 -1.68 10.70
CA VAL A 120 10.29 -0.93 11.81
C VAL A 120 9.89 0.45 11.32
N PHE A 121 8.79 0.97 11.87
CA PHE A 121 8.49 2.38 11.70
C PHE A 121 9.55 3.25 12.36
N SER A 122 9.80 4.41 11.77
CA SER A 122 10.77 5.38 12.26
C SER A 122 10.20 6.78 12.21
N GLY A 123 10.59 7.60 13.19
CA GLY A 123 10.16 8.98 13.32
C GLY A 123 8.66 9.12 13.60
N GLU A 124 8.17 10.33 13.33
CA GLU A 124 6.79 10.73 13.59
C GLU A 124 5.81 10.15 12.57
N LEU A 125 4.58 9.92 13.03
CA LEU A 125 3.45 9.63 12.16
C LEU A 125 2.90 10.96 11.61
N TYR A 126 3.02 11.17 10.30
CA TYR A 126 2.49 12.34 9.62
C TYR A 126 1.01 12.12 9.31
N ILE A 127 0.17 13.06 9.74
CA ILE A 127 -1.28 13.05 9.46
C ILE A 127 -1.56 14.07 8.38
N ASN A 128 -2.30 13.68 7.35
CA ASN A 128 -2.66 14.60 6.28
C ASN A 128 -3.72 15.60 6.78
N PRO A 129 -3.46 16.92 6.74
CA PRO A 129 -4.45 17.93 7.14
C PRO A 129 -5.76 17.85 6.35
N LEU A 130 -5.71 17.44 5.07
CA LEU A 130 -6.91 17.28 4.23
C LEU A 130 -7.82 16.13 4.68
N ALA A 131 -7.32 15.25 5.53
CA ALA A 131 -8.03 14.08 6.04
C ALA A 131 -8.05 14.05 7.58
N ALA A 132 -7.81 15.18 8.25
CA ALA A 132 -7.65 15.24 9.72
C ALA A 132 -8.87 14.74 10.51
N GLU A 133 -10.07 14.84 9.92
CA GLU A 133 -11.33 14.39 10.51
C GLU A 133 -11.75 12.99 10.03
N ALA A 134 -10.86 12.25 9.36
CA ALA A 134 -11.16 10.91 8.88
C ALA A 134 -11.35 9.93 10.07
N PRO A 135 -12.49 9.22 10.16
CA PRO A 135 -12.77 8.32 11.29
C PRO A 135 -11.75 7.18 11.43
N GLU A 136 -11.09 6.79 10.34
CA GLU A 136 -10.10 5.72 10.31
C GLU A 136 -8.79 6.11 11.00
N LEU A 137 -8.55 7.40 11.26
CA LEU A 137 -7.30 7.89 11.86
C LEU A 137 -7.05 7.32 13.26
N GLN A 138 -8.09 7.00 14.03
CA GLN A 138 -7.90 6.38 15.34
C GLN A 138 -7.20 5.03 15.21
N ILE A 139 -7.68 4.16 14.31
CA ILE A 139 -7.09 2.84 14.07
C ILE A 139 -5.71 2.98 13.41
N ILE A 140 -5.57 3.92 12.46
CA ILE A 140 -4.27 4.19 11.82
C ILE A 140 -3.23 4.63 12.84
N ARG A 141 -3.57 5.49 13.80
CA ARG A 141 -2.68 5.87 14.90
C ARG A 141 -2.33 4.65 15.75
N MET A 142 -3.28 3.79 16.08
CA MET A 142 -2.97 2.57 16.85
C MET A 142 -1.98 1.65 16.10
N LEU A 143 -2.23 1.39 14.81
CA LEU A 143 -1.41 0.47 14.02
C LEU A 143 -0.05 1.08 13.64
N MET A 144 -0.04 2.32 13.16
CA MET A 144 1.17 2.95 12.63
C MET A 144 1.97 3.73 13.66
N SER A 145 1.47 3.99 14.87
CA SER A 145 2.28 4.55 15.96
C SER A 145 2.97 3.47 16.79
N SER A 146 2.46 2.24 16.78
CA SER A 146 3.07 1.11 17.48
C SER A 146 4.42 0.74 16.84
N ASP A 147 5.39 0.31 17.66
CA ASP A 147 6.65 -0.26 17.20
C ASP A 147 6.41 -1.67 16.63
N ILE A 148 5.66 -1.73 15.52
CA ILE A 148 5.42 -2.98 14.81
C ILE A 148 6.71 -3.32 14.06
N ALA A 149 7.29 -4.46 14.42
CA ALA A 149 8.39 -5.07 13.70
C ALA A 149 7.86 -6.18 12.80
N VAL A 150 8.06 -6.03 11.49
CA VAL A 150 7.75 -7.08 10.52
C VAL A 150 9.01 -7.91 10.30
N CYS A 151 8.96 -9.19 10.67
CA CYS A 151 9.99 -10.16 10.33
C CYS A 151 9.80 -10.61 8.88
N GLU A 152 10.90 -10.85 8.18
CA GLU A 152 10.85 -11.47 6.86
C GLU A 152 10.35 -12.90 7.04
N PRO A 153 9.34 -13.35 6.28
CA PRO A 153 8.97 -14.75 6.31
C PRO A 153 10.14 -15.59 5.78
N SER A 154 10.72 -16.43 6.63
CA SER A 154 11.71 -17.43 6.24
C SER A 154 10.99 -18.58 5.57
N PHE A 155 11.01 -18.62 4.24
CA PHE A 155 10.58 -19.81 3.50
C PHE A 155 11.79 -20.74 3.38
N HIS A 156 11.83 -21.79 4.20
CA HIS A 156 12.73 -22.91 3.95
C HIS A 156 12.22 -23.65 2.71
N SER A 157 13.07 -23.68 1.68
CA SER A 157 12.94 -24.48 0.47
C SER A 157 13.08 -25.97 0.77
#